data_AF-A0A7U9PXY0-F1
#
_entry.id   AF-A0A7U9PXY0-F1
#
_cell.length_a   1.000
_cell.length_b   1.000
_cell.length_c   1.000
_cell.angle_alpha   90.00
_cell.angle_beta   90.00
_cell.angle_gamma   90.00
#
_symmetry.space_group_name_H-M   'P 1'
#
loop_
_entity.id
_entity.type
_entity.pdbx_description
1 polymer ?
#
loop_
_entity_poly.entity_id
_entity_poly.type
_entity_poly.pdbx_seq_one_letter_code
_entity_poly.pdbx_strand_id
1 'polypeptide(L)'
;MAAAKRYAVAGSGQWVDDEDGRRLPAGEVHAWEQGLNQTVCGLSLSRSQLARFPHVAWPDILPESGGAADRVQRVCPRCASVAGRRGGDARPRWQRVDPRP
;
A
#
# COMPACT_ATOMS: atom_id res chain seq x y z
N MET A 1 18.68 12.53 6.58
CA MET A 1 17.85 11.30 6.68
C MET A 1 16.77 11.39 5.61
N ALA A 2 16.71 10.44 4.67
CA ALA A 2 15.63 10.44 3.68
C ALA A 2 14.30 10.19 4.41
N ALA A 3 13.32 11.07 4.22
CA ALA A 3 11.99 10.88 4.78
C ALA A 3 11.46 9.52 4.31
N ALA A 4 11.00 8.68 5.23
CA ALA A 4 10.36 7.42 4.89
C ALA A 4 9.18 7.73 3.95
N LYS A 5 9.24 7.21 2.71
CA LYS A 5 8.16 7.39 1.74
C LYS A 5 6.85 6.88 2.34
N ARG A 6 5.88 7.77 2.48
CA ARG A 6 4.52 7.44 2.95
C ARG A 6 3.68 7.08 1.73
N TYR A 7 3.31 5.81 1.64
CA TYR A 7 2.44 5.33 0.56
C TYR A 7 0.98 5.41 0.99
N ALA A 8 0.16 5.95 0.09
CA ALA A 8 -1.30 5.87 0.13
C ALA A 8 -1.79 4.65 -0.64
N VAL A 9 -3.11 4.48 -0.72
CA VAL A 9 -3.74 3.32 -1.36
C VAL A 9 -4.41 3.70 -2.68
N ALA A 10 -4.28 2.83 -3.67
CA ALA A 10 -5.11 2.80 -4.85
C ALA A 10 -5.85 1.45 -4.92
N GLY A 11 -7.16 1.46 -5.13
CA GLY A 11 -8.01 0.25 -5.06
C GLY A 11 -8.86 0.08 -6.31
N SER A 12 -9.16 -1.16 -6.69
CA SER A 12 -10.06 -1.48 -7.82
C SER A 12 -11.54 -1.30 -7.48
N GLY A 13 -11.87 -1.20 -6.20
CA GLY A 13 -13.21 -0.88 -5.72
C GLY A 13 -13.18 0.11 -4.56
N GLN A 14 -14.38 0.50 -4.13
CA GLN A 14 -14.59 1.35 -2.97
C GLN A 14 -15.87 0.98 -2.25
N TRP A 15 -15.93 1.31 -0.96
CA TRP A 15 -17.15 1.26 -0.17
C TRP A 15 -17.17 2.46 0.79
N VAL A 16 -18.32 2.73 1.38
CA VAL A 16 -18.49 3.79 2.38
C VAL A 16 -18.70 3.11 3.71
N ASP A 17 -17.91 3.50 4.70
CA ASP A 17 -18.08 3.06 6.07
C ASP A 17 -19.36 3.64 6.68
N ASP A 18 -20.20 2.80 7.26
CA ASP A 18 -21.50 3.22 7.81
C ASP A 18 -21.38 3.94 9.17
N GLU A 19 -20.28 3.76 9.91
CA GLU A 19 -20.04 4.44 11.20
C GLU A 19 -19.49 5.88 10.97
N ASP A 20 -18.50 6.03 10.10
CA ASP A 20 -17.78 7.29 9.89
C ASP A 20 -18.12 8.00 8.56
N GLY A 21 -18.87 7.36 7.66
CA GLY A 21 -19.21 7.91 6.33
C GLY A 21 -18.02 8.02 5.37
N ARG A 22 -16.88 7.39 5.69
CA ARG A 22 -15.63 7.54 4.94
C ARG A 22 -15.57 6.58 3.76
N ARG A 23 -15.05 7.06 2.63
CA ARG A 23 -14.73 6.20 1.47
C ARG A 23 -13.48 5.38 1.75
N LEU A 24 -13.63 4.07 1.74
CA LEU A 24 -12.56 3.10 1.98
C LEU A 24 -12.32 2.22 0.74
N PRO A 25 -11.09 1.71 0.58
CA PRO A 25 -10.75 0.85 -0.56
C PRO A 25 -11.44 -0.51 -0.46
N ALA A 26 -11.74 -1.09 -1.62
CA ALA A 26 -12.21 -2.47 -1.75
C ALA A 26 -11.48 -3.19 -2.90
N GLY A 27 -11.64 -4.52 -2.96
CA GLY A 27 -11.13 -5.33 -4.06
C GLY A 27 -9.62 -5.52 -3.98
N GLU A 28 -8.91 -5.33 -5.11
CA GLU A 28 -7.45 -5.39 -5.15
C GLU A 28 -6.85 -4.01 -4.87
N VAL A 29 -5.89 -3.97 -3.94
CA VAL A 29 -5.21 -2.73 -3.52
C VAL A 29 -3.73 -2.72 -3.87
N HIS A 30 -3.26 -1.53 -4.24
CA HIS A 30 -1.90 -1.23 -4.63
C HIS A 30 -1.36 -0.02 -3.86
N ALA A 31 -0.06 -0.05 -3.58
CA ALA A 31 0.63 1.08 -2.97
C ALA A 31 0.75 2.18 -4.02
N TRP A 32 0.51 3.43 -3.59
CA TRP A 32 0.52 4.60 -4.44
C TRP A 32 1.27 5.74 -3.74
N GLU A 33 2.17 6.39 -4.47
CA GLU A 33 2.84 7.61 -4.00
C GLU A 33 2.02 8.83 -4.46
N GLN A 34 1.53 9.62 -3.50
CA GLN A 34 0.67 10.77 -3.80
C GLN A 34 1.37 11.73 -4.77
N GLY A 35 0.63 12.22 -5.76
CA GLY A 35 1.17 13.05 -6.85
C GLY A 35 1.62 12.27 -8.09
N LEU A 36 1.77 10.95 -8.01
CA LEU A 36 2.01 10.10 -9.19
C LEU A 36 0.70 9.63 -9.83
N ASN A 37 0.72 9.36 -11.13
CA ASN A 37 -0.42 8.80 -11.88
C ASN A 37 -0.32 7.27 -12.06
N GLN A 38 0.57 6.63 -11.30
CA GLN A 38 0.84 5.20 -11.32
C GLN A 38 1.05 4.64 -9.92
N THR A 39 0.78 3.36 -9.74
CA THR A 39 1.09 2.61 -8.52
C THR A 39 2.59 2.32 -8.43
N VAL A 40 3.05 1.97 -7.24
CA VAL A 40 4.45 1.61 -6.98
C VAL A 40 4.88 0.37 -7.77
N CYS A 41 3.96 -0.55 -8.09
CA CYS A 41 4.25 -1.69 -8.96
C CYS A 41 4.15 -1.39 -10.47
N GLY A 42 3.91 -0.13 -10.86
CA GLY A 42 3.95 0.33 -12.24
C GLY A 42 2.62 0.33 -13.00
N LEU A 43 1.48 0.12 -12.32
CA LEU A 43 0.17 0.20 -12.99
C LEU A 43 -0.28 1.66 -13.15
N SER A 44 -0.70 2.05 -14.34
CA SER A 44 -1.31 3.38 -14.55
C SER A 44 -2.70 3.42 -13.92
N LEU A 45 -2.98 4.44 -13.08
CA LEU A 45 -4.22 4.51 -12.32
C LEU A 45 -5.47 4.55 -13.22
N SER A 46 -5.43 5.35 -14.30
CA SER A 46 -6.55 5.47 -15.23
C SER A 46 -6.78 4.20 -16.06
N ARG A 47 -5.71 3.63 -16.63
CA ARG A 47 -5.82 2.41 -17.48
C ARG A 47 -6.24 1.19 -16.68
N SER A 48 -5.83 1.10 -15.41
CA SER A 48 -6.21 0.02 -14.50
C SER A 48 -7.48 0.32 -13.70
N GLN A 49 -8.14 1.46 -13.96
CA GLN A 49 -9.38 1.88 -13.28
C GLN A 49 -9.28 1.86 -11.75
N LEU A 50 -8.14 2.30 -11.20
CA LEU A 50 -7.90 2.32 -9.77
C LEU A 50 -8.34 3.66 -9.15
N ALA A 51 -9.21 3.60 -8.15
CA ALA A 51 -9.61 4.74 -7.33
C ALA A 51 -8.49 5.11 -6.35
N ARG A 52 -8.36 6.40 -6.04
CA ARG A 52 -7.31 6.96 -5.18
C ARG A 52 -7.85 7.20 -3.76
N PHE A 53 -7.09 6.78 -2.76
CA PHE A 53 -7.44 6.97 -1.35
C PHE A 53 -6.25 7.64 -0.63
N PRO A 54 -6.05 8.97 -0.80
CA PRO A 54 -4.92 9.68 -0.23
C PRO A 54 -4.95 9.74 1.30
N HIS A 55 -6.13 9.59 1.91
CA HIS A 55 -6.36 9.59 3.35
C HIS A 55 -6.19 8.23 4.01
N VAL A 56 -6.03 7.15 3.23
CA VAL A 56 -5.81 5.80 3.75
C VAL A 56 -4.33 5.48 3.62
N ALA A 57 -3.67 5.22 4.75
CA ALA A 57 -2.27 4.84 4.73
C ALA A 57 -2.15 3.36 4.33
N TRP A 58 -1.06 3.00 3.64
CA TRP A 58 -0.80 1.61 3.24
C TRP A 58 -0.85 0.58 4.40
N PRO A 59 -0.37 0.88 5.62
CA PRO A 59 -0.50 -0.07 6.74
C PRO A 59 -1.94 -0.37 7.14
N ASP A 60 -2.87 0.56 6.90
CA ASP A 60 -4.26 0.44 7.36
C ASP A 60 -5.07 -0.57 6.54
N ILE A 61 -4.59 -0.95 5.34
CA ILE A 61 -5.23 -1.97 4.49
C ILE A 61 -4.68 -3.37 4.70
N LEU A 62 -3.72 -3.53 5.62
CA LEU A 62 -3.17 -4.84 5.94
C LEU A 62 -4.18 -5.63 6.80
N PRO A 63 -4.26 -6.96 6.65
CA PRO A 63 -5.28 -7.78 7.33
C PRO A 63 -5.29 -7.65 8.86
N GLU A 64 -4.17 -7.23 9.43
CA GLU A 64 -3.94 -7.05 10.86
C GLU A 64 -4.48 -5.73 11.44
N SER A 65 -4.85 -4.76 10.60
CA SER A 65 -5.22 -3.40 11.05
C SER A 65 -6.72 -3.22 11.33
N GLY A 66 -7.59 -4.02 10.70
CA GLY A 66 -9.05 -3.86 10.76
C GLY A 66 -9.57 -2.58 10.09
N GLY A 67 -10.88 -2.49 9.84
CA GLY A 67 -11.54 -1.31 9.27
C GLY A 67 -11.27 -1.14 7.77
N ALA A 68 -10.21 -0.40 7.40
CA ALA A 68 -9.89 -0.16 5.98
C ALA A 68 -9.49 -1.43 5.21
N ALA A 69 -9.16 -2.51 5.93
CA ALA A 69 -8.91 -3.84 5.37
C ALA A 69 -10.18 -4.65 5.07
N ASP A 70 -11.34 -4.27 5.59
CA ASP A 70 -12.51 -5.16 5.71
C ASP A 70 -13.09 -5.61 4.36
N ARG A 71 -13.00 -4.76 3.33
CA ARG A 71 -13.42 -5.12 1.96
C ARG A 71 -12.27 -5.26 0.98
N VAL A 72 -11.04 -5.32 1.49
CA VAL A 72 -9.85 -5.63 0.70
C VAL A 72 -9.80 -7.14 0.48
N GLN A 73 -9.94 -7.55 -0.77
CA GLN A 73 -9.91 -8.96 -1.17
C GLN A 73 -8.49 -9.42 -1.49
N ARG A 74 -7.65 -8.50 -1.99
CA ARG A 74 -6.28 -8.82 -2.38
C ARG A 74 -5.35 -7.62 -2.21
N VAL A 75 -4.22 -7.84 -1.55
CA VAL A 75 -3.11 -6.88 -1.53
C VAL A 75 -2.11 -7.30 -2.60
N CYS A 76 -1.74 -6.39 -3.50
CA CYS A 76 -0.76 -6.68 -4.54
C CYS A 76 0.59 -7.08 -3.91
N PRO A 77 1.12 -8.29 -4.18
CA PRO A 77 2.32 -8.78 -3.49
C PRO A 77 3.57 -7.94 -3.79
N ARG A 78 3.70 -7.40 -5.02
CA ARG A 78 4.79 -6.49 -5.37
C ARG A 78 4.73 -5.19 -4.56
N CYS A 79 3.52 -4.65 -4.37
CA CYS A 79 3.32 -3.46 -3.54
C CYS A 79 3.58 -3.79 -2.06
N ALA A 80 3.11 -4.93 -1.55
CA ALA A 80 3.38 -5.37 -0.19
C ALA A 80 4.89 -5.52 0.09
N SER A 81 5.67 -6.04 -0.87
CA SER A 81 7.13 -6.13 -0.72
C SER A 81 7.87 -4.78 -0.75
N VAL A 82 7.32 -3.77 -1.43
CA VAL A 82 7.96 -2.44 -1.55
C VAL A 82 7.49 -1.48 -0.46
N ALA A 83 6.20 -1.50 -0.13
CA ALA A 83 5.54 -0.60 0.80
C ALA A 83 5.23 -1.26 2.17
N GLY A 84 5.64 -2.51 2.38
CA GLY A 84 5.41 -3.30 3.61
C GLY A 84 5.86 -2.61 4.91
N ARG A 85 5.62 -3.29 6.05
CA ARG A 85 5.48 -2.82 7.46
C ARG A 85 6.21 -1.56 7.99
N ARG A 86 7.17 -0.98 7.29
CA ARG A 86 7.61 0.41 7.45
C ARG A 86 8.41 0.75 6.20
N GLY A 87 8.01 1.81 5.51
CA GLY A 87 8.85 2.42 4.47
C GLY A 87 10.27 2.63 5.02
N GLY A 88 11.26 2.05 4.36
CA GLY A 88 12.68 2.16 4.71
C GLY A 88 13.26 1.05 5.60
N ASP A 89 12.52 0.55 6.60
CA ASP A 89 13.10 -0.27 7.68
C ASP A 89 12.76 -1.76 7.64
N ALA A 90 11.89 -2.20 6.73
CA ALA A 90 11.42 -3.59 6.67
C ALA A 90 12.27 -4.54 5.81
N ARG A 91 13.36 -4.06 5.19
CA ARG A 91 14.33 -4.95 4.51
C ARG A 91 15.39 -5.36 5.53
N PRO A 92 15.65 -6.66 5.81
CA PRO A 92 16.96 -7.02 6.32
C PRO A 92 17.98 -6.52 5.28
N ARG A 93 18.84 -5.59 5.69
CA ARG A 93 19.96 -5.16 4.85
C ARG A 93 20.71 -6.43 4.48
N TRP A 94 20.85 -6.72 3.19
CA TRP A 94 21.58 -7.90 2.74
C TRP A 94 23.02 -7.76 3.25
N GLN A 95 23.35 -8.44 4.36
CA GLN A 95 24.65 -8.34 5.00
C GLN A 95 25.48 -9.50 4.51
N ARG A 96 26.41 -9.20 3.60
CA ARG A 96 27.45 -10.12 3.17
C ARG A 96 28.42 -10.27 4.35
N VAL A 97 28.19 -11.24 5.23
CA VAL A 97 29.22 -11.65 6.18
C VAL A 97 30.07 -12.68 5.47
N ASP A 98 31.25 -12.28 5.00
CA ASP A 98 32.31 -13.20 4.60
C ASP A 98 33.09 -13.58 5.86
N PRO A 99 32.81 -14.72 6.53
CA PRO A 99 33.78 -15.27 7.47
C PRO A 99 34.88 -15.91 6.63
N ARG A 100 35.94 -15.16 6.35
CA ARG A 100 37.17 -15.80 5.86
C ARG A 100 37.81 -16.58 7.03
N PRO A 101 38.30 -17.82 6.80
CA PRO A 101 39.03 -18.62 7.79
C PRO A 101 40.33 -17.95 8.26
#